data_AF-A0A9Q1AFU8-F1
#
_entry.id   AF-A0A9Q1AFU8-F1
#
_cell.length_a   1.000
_cell.length_b   1.000
_cell.length_c   1.000
_cell.angle_alpha   90.00
_cell.angle_beta   90.00
_cell.angle_gamma   90.00
#
_symmetry.space_group_name_H-M   'P 1'
#
loop_
_entity.id
_entity.type
_entity.pdbx_description
1 polymer ?
#
loop_
_entity_poly.entity_id
_entity_poly.type
_entity_poly.pdbx_seq_one_letter_code
_entity_poly.pdbx_strand_id
1 'polypeptide(L)'
;MSNVQLSMRGTPGYLAPEWHKALGQVTIKVDVYSFGIVLLEVVCARRNVDHSQPESAFHLLRMLQEKAEYILGYLDEYIQSDREEIIRMLEVAAWCLQDDPERRPLMSTVVKVLEGLMEVGSNLVYKFSHALTPLPAVDAHSSSAPPPASVLSNPR
;
A
#
# COMPACT_ATOMS: atom_id res chain seq x y z
N MET A 1 12.65 -31.83 8.58
CA MET A 1 12.40 -30.62 7.78
C MET A 1 12.06 -29.50 8.75
N SER A 2 12.88 -28.46 8.85
CA SER A 2 12.66 -27.34 9.76
C SER A 2 11.51 -26.47 9.23
N ASN A 3 10.41 -26.39 9.98
CA ASN A 3 9.36 -25.42 9.73
C ASN A 3 9.91 -24.04 10.10
N VAL A 4 10.36 -23.27 9.10
CA VAL A 4 10.71 -21.86 9.30
C VAL A 4 9.41 -21.09 9.35
N GLN A 5 8.94 -20.83 10.56
CA GLN A 5 7.78 -19.98 10.80
C GLN A 5 8.22 -18.53 10.50
N LEU A 6 7.94 -18.05 9.29
CA LEU A 6 8.16 -16.65 8.93
C LEU A 6 7.26 -15.80 9.83
N SER A 7 7.84 -15.14 10.83
CA SER A 7 7.13 -14.19 11.67
C SER A 7 6.60 -13.07 10.77
N MET A 8 5.27 -12.91 10.70
CA MET A 8 4.63 -11.83 9.97
C MET A 8 5.15 -10.48 10.52
N ARG A 9 5.87 -9.72 9.69
CA ARG A 9 6.36 -8.37 10.01
C ARG A 9 5.94 -7.41 8.90
N GLY A 10 5.29 -6.30 9.26
CA GLY A 10 4.94 -5.24 8.32
C GLY A 10 3.96 -4.23 8.91
N THR A 11 3.75 -3.11 8.23
CA THR A 11 2.87 -2.02 8.69
C THR A 11 1.43 -2.28 8.24
N PRO A 12 0.47 -2.44 9.18
CA PRO A 12 -0.94 -2.57 8.83
C PRO A 12 -1.41 -1.45 7.91
N GLY A 13 -2.17 -1.78 6.86
CA GLY A 13 -2.64 -0.84 5.84
C GLY A 13 -1.73 -0.74 4.60
N TYR A 14 -0.49 -1.21 4.66
CA TYR A 14 0.44 -1.27 3.52
C TYR A 14 0.71 -2.70 3.04
N LEU A 15 0.22 -3.70 3.78
CA LEU A 15 0.49 -5.11 3.51
C LEU A 15 -0.33 -5.61 2.33
N ALA A 16 0.36 -6.30 1.41
CA ALA A 16 -0.27 -6.98 0.29
C ALA A 16 -1.24 -8.10 0.75
N PRO A 17 -2.30 -8.37 -0.02
CA PRO A 17 -3.35 -9.32 0.34
C PRO A 17 -2.84 -10.75 0.58
N GLU A 18 -1.84 -11.18 -0.20
CA GLU A 18 -1.20 -12.49 -0.07
C GLU A 18 -0.35 -12.65 1.19
N TRP A 19 -0.02 -11.55 1.89
CA TRP A 19 0.74 -11.58 3.14
C TRP A 19 0.02 -12.38 4.25
N HIS A 20 -1.31 -12.42 4.21
CA HIS A 20 -2.14 -13.16 5.17
C HIS A 20 -2.37 -14.63 4.77
N LYS A 21 -2.06 -15.00 3.52
CA LYS A 21 -2.25 -16.37 3.06
C LYS A 21 -1.09 -17.19 3.61
N ALA A 22 -1.38 -18.21 4.43
CA ALA A 22 -0.38 -19.07 5.10
C ALA A 22 0.60 -19.81 4.17
N LEU A 23 0.46 -19.66 2.84
CA LEU A 23 1.34 -20.18 1.79
C LEU A 23 1.98 -19.08 0.91
N GLY A 24 1.75 -17.80 1.22
CA GLY A 24 2.25 -16.69 0.42
C GLY A 24 3.77 -16.61 0.49
N GLN A 25 4.44 -16.90 -0.63
CA GLN A 25 5.84 -16.53 -0.78
C GLN A 25 5.92 -15.00 -0.73
N VAL A 26 6.66 -14.47 0.23
CA VAL A 26 7.03 -13.06 0.23
C VAL A 26 7.91 -12.83 -1.00
N THR A 27 7.38 -12.11 -1.99
CA THR A 27 8.10 -11.77 -3.23
C THR A 27 8.24 -10.26 -3.34
N ILE A 28 9.05 -9.81 -4.30
CA ILE A 28 9.17 -8.39 -4.66
C ILE A 28 7.81 -7.72 -4.97
N LYS A 29 6.76 -8.49 -5.29
CA LYS A 29 5.43 -7.95 -5.58
C LYS A 29 4.73 -7.39 -4.34
N VAL A 30 5.14 -7.77 -3.13
CA VAL A 30 4.59 -7.17 -1.91
C VAL A 30 5.04 -5.71 -1.75
N ASP A 31 6.28 -5.41 -2.14
CA ASP A 31 6.83 -4.05 -2.12
C ASP A 31 6.15 -3.17 -3.19
N VAL A 32 5.85 -3.76 -4.36
CA VAL A 32 5.07 -3.06 -5.41
C VAL A 32 3.68 -2.67 -4.89
N TYR A 33 3.02 -3.54 -4.14
CA TYR A 33 1.72 -3.22 -3.54
C TYR A 33 1.84 -2.09 -2.51
N SER A 34 2.79 -2.18 -1.57
CA SER A 34 3.01 -1.13 -0.58
C SER A 34 3.34 0.21 -1.23
N PHE A 35 4.11 0.22 -2.32
CA PHE A 35 4.35 1.41 -3.12
C PHE A 35 3.05 1.99 -3.69
N GLY A 36 2.14 1.15 -4.19
CA GLY A 36 0.82 1.59 -4.68
C GLY A 36 0.01 2.34 -3.61
N ILE A 37 0.06 1.90 -2.35
CA ILE A 37 -0.57 2.62 -1.23
C ILE A 37 0.09 3.97 -1.02
N VAL A 38 1.43 4.04 -0.97
CA VAL A 38 2.18 5.30 -0.80
C VAL A 38 1.89 6.27 -1.93
N LEU A 39 1.85 5.80 -3.18
CA LEU A 39 1.53 6.63 -4.32
C LEU A 39 0.11 7.23 -4.21
N LEU A 40 -0.86 6.45 -3.71
CA LEU A 40 -2.21 6.92 -3.46
C LEU A 40 -2.25 8.00 -2.35
N GLU A 41 -1.43 7.85 -1.29
CA GLU A 41 -1.28 8.87 -0.25
C GLU A 41 -0.70 10.18 -0.81
N VAL A 42 0.26 10.10 -1.73
CA VAL A 42 0.85 11.27 -2.41
C VAL A 42 -0.22 11.98 -3.25
N VAL A 43 -0.94 11.25 -4.11
CA VAL A 43 -1.99 11.83 -4.98
C VAL A 43 -3.11 12.47 -4.16
N CYS A 44 -3.50 11.84 -3.05
CA CYS A 44 -4.58 12.33 -2.19
C CYS A 44 -4.11 13.30 -1.10
N ALA A 45 -2.80 13.56 -1.00
CA ALA A 45 -2.15 14.38 0.04
C ALA A 45 -2.60 14.05 1.49
N ARG A 46 -2.93 12.78 1.76
CA ARG A 46 -3.40 12.33 3.09
C ARG A 46 -3.06 10.87 3.34
N ARG A 47 -3.19 10.47 4.60
CA ARG A 47 -2.91 9.09 5.04
C ARG A 47 -3.93 8.11 4.46
N ASN A 48 -3.49 6.89 4.19
CA ASN A 48 -4.32 5.81 3.68
C ASN A 48 -5.53 5.55 4.60
N VAL A 49 -5.31 5.66 5.91
CA VAL A 49 -6.35 5.61 6.93
C VAL A 49 -6.34 6.93 7.70
N ASP A 50 -7.41 7.70 7.55
CA ASP A 50 -7.57 9.02 8.16
C ASP A 50 -8.94 9.14 8.83
N HIS A 51 -8.96 8.95 10.15
CA HIS A 51 -10.19 9.01 10.97
C HIS A 51 -10.80 10.41 11.10
N SER A 52 -10.13 11.46 10.61
CA SER A 52 -10.74 12.81 10.56
C SER A 52 -11.76 12.97 9.42
N GLN A 53 -11.78 12.03 8.46
CA GLN A 53 -12.63 12.05 7.28
C GLN A 53 -13.95 11.30 7.51
N PRO A 54 -14.99 11.56 6.70
CA PRO A 54 -16.24 10.82 6.77
C PRO A 54 -16.04 9.34 6.42
N GLU A 55 -16.98 8.49 6.84
CA GLU A 55 -16.94 7.03 6.63
C GLU A 55 -16.77 6.63 5.15
N SER A 56 -17.27 7.44 4.22
CA SER A 56 -17.13 7.19 2.78
C SER A 56 -15.75 7.55 2.20
N ALA A 57 -14.85 8.12 3.00
CA ALA A 57 -13.55 8.61 2.55
C ALA A 57 -12.38 8.28 3.50
N PHE A 58 -12.62 7.80 4.72
CA PHE A 58 -11.54 7.58 5.70
C PHE A 58 -10.48 6.56 5.24
N HIS A 59 -10.81 5.64 4.33
CA HIS A 59 -9.87 4.67 3.76
C HIS A 59 -9.65 4.92 2.26
N LEU A 60 -8.44 5.30 1.86
CA LEU A 60 -8.12 5.66 0.47
C LEU A 60 -8.37 4.53 -0.51
N LEU A 61 -7.97 3.30 -0.16
CA LEU A 61 -8.16 2.14 -1.04
C LEU A 61 -9.64 1.83 -1.30
N ARG A 62 -10.49 1.95 -0.28
CA ARG A 62 -11.94 1.81 -0.40
C ARG A 62 -12.53 2.90 -1.28
N MET A 63 -12.07 4.12 -1.05
CA MET A 63 -12.47 5.29 -1.83
C MET A 63 -12.08 5.12 -3.30
N LEU A 64 -10.87 4.62 -3.60
CA LEU A 64 -10.45 4.27 -4.97
C LEU A 64 -11.35 3.22 -5.63
N GLN A 65 -11.75 2.18 -4.91
CA GLN A 65 -12.66 1.16 -5.45
C GLN A 65 -14.08 1.68 -5.70
N GLU A 66 -14.64 2.46 -4.78
CA GLU A 66 -16.03 2.94 -4.87
C GLU A 66 -16.17 4.17 -5.78
N LYS A 67 -15.10 4.96 -5.90
CA LYS A 67 -15.13 6.32 -6.44
C LYS A 67 -13.98 6.57 -7.43
N ALA A 68 -13.47 5.57 -8.13
CA ALA A 68 -12.40 5.75 -9.13
C ALA A 68 -12.67 6.93 -10.09
N GLU A 69 -13.89 7.03 -10.62
CA GLU A 69 -14.33 8.14 -11.48
C GLU A 69 -14.51 9.48 -10.73
N TYR A 70 -14.89 9.43 -9.45
CA TYR A 70 -15.11 10.61 -8.62
C TYR A 70 -13.82 11.18 -8.03
N ILE A 71 -12.77 10.37 -7.82
CA ILE A 71 -11.43 10.87 -7.44
C ILE A 71 -10.93 11.88 -8.47
N LEU A 72 -11.12 11.58 -9.75
CA LEU A 72 -10.77 12.49 -10.83
C LEU A 72 -11.54 13.81 -10.74
N GLY A 73 -12.84 13.75 -10.39
CA GLY A 73 -13.67 14.93 -10.17
C GLY A 73 -13.31 15.73 -8.91
N TYR A 74 -12.88 15.06 -7.84
CA TYR A 74 -12.41 15.72 -6.61
C TYR A 74 -11.07 16.44 -6.81
N LEU A 75 -10.18 15.88 -7.63
CA LEU A 75 -8.88 16.47 -7.95
C LEU A 75 -9.00 17.64 -8.96
N ASP A 76 -10.07 17.65 -9.76
CA ASP A 76 -10.38 18.70 -10.74
C ASP A 76 -10.60 20.09 -10.10
N GLU A 77 -11.08 20.16 -8.85
CA GLU A 77 -11.23 21.42 -8.11
C GLU A 77 -9.89 22.01 -7.64
N TYR A 78 -8.85 21.18 -7.48
CA TYR A 78 -7.59 21.58 -6.85
C TYR A 78 -6.46 21.77 -7.85
N ILE A 79 -6.45 21.06 -8.98
CA ILE A 79 -5.25 20.97 -9.84
C ILE A 79 -5.63 20.90 -11.32
N GLN A 80 -5.91 22.07 -11.93
CA GLN A 80 -6.19 22.15 -13.37
C GLN A 80 -4.94 21.99 -14.25
N SER A 81 -3.72 22.25 -13.75
CA SER A 81 -2.50 22.23 -14.56
C SER A 81 -1.84 20.85 -14.68
N ASP A 82 -2.07 19.95 -13.72
CA ASP A 82 -1.33 18.67 -13.60
C ASP A 82 -2.27 17.45 -13.70
N ARG A 83 -3.45 17.66 -14.28
CA ARG A 83 -4.54 16.67 -14.32
C ARG A 83 -4.09 15.36 -14.96
N GLU A 84 -3.39 15.41 -16.09
CA GLU A 84 -2.91 14.21 -16.79
C GLU A 84 -1.88 13.43 -15.98
N GLU A 85 -1.01 14.13 -15.26
CA GLU A 85 0.01 13.50 -14.40
C GLU A 85 -0.65 12.81 -13.20
N ILE A 86 -1.63 13.49 -12.58
CA ILE A 86 -2.42 12.95 -11.48
C ILE A 86 -3.20 11.69 -11.90
N ILE A 87 -3.86 11.73 -13.06
CA ILE A 87 -4.57 10.57 -13.62
C ILE A 87 -3.59 9.41 -13.78
N ARG A 88 -2.42 9.68 -14.37
CA ARG A 88 -1.40 8.66 -14.58
C ARG A 88 -0.91 8.06 -13.25
N MET A 89 -0.67 8.90 -12.24
CA MET A 89 -0.27 8.44 -10.90
C MET A 89 -1.36 7.58 -10.27
N LEU A 90 -2.63 7.95 -10.43
CA LEU A 90 -3.77 7.19 -9.91
C LEU A 90 -3.90 5.82 -10.58
N GLU A 91 -3.76 5.77 -11.91
CA GLU A 91 -3.77 4.52 -12.68
C GLU A 91 -2.59 3.61 -12.32
N VAL A 92 -1.39 4.18 -12.16
CA VAL A 92 -0.22 3.44 -11.68
C VAL A 92 -0.45 2.88 -10.28
N ALA A 93 -1.02 3.68 -9.37
CA ALA A 93 -1.36 3.21 -8.03
C ALA A 93 -2.34 2.03 -8.10
N ALA A 94 -3.43 2.15 -8.86
CA ALA A 94 -4.39 1.07 -9.07
C ALA A 94 -3.76 -0.19 -9.71
N TRP A 95 -2.75 -0.03 -10.57
CA TRP A 95 -2.02 -1.15 -11.16
C TRP A 95 -1.13 -1.88 -10.14
N CYS A 96 -0.45 -1.13 -9.29
CA CYS A 96 0.35 -1.67 -8.20
C CYS A 96 -0.52 -2.39 -7.15
N LEU A 97 -1.77 -1.97 -6.98
CA LEU A 97 -2.70 -2.46 -5.96
C LEU A 97 -3.52 -3.69 -6.40
N GLN A 98 -3.24 -4.28 -7.57
CA GLN A 98 -3.95 -5.48 -8.00
C GLN A 98 -3.83 -6.63 -6.99
N ASP A 99 -4.95 -7.28 -6.67
CA ASP A 99 -5.00 -8.37 -5.70
C ASP A 99 -4.14 -9.57 -6.14
N ASP A 100 -4.09 -9.84 -7.45
CA ASP A 100 -3.21 -10.84 -8.05
C ASP A 100 -1.78 -10.28 -8.20
N PRO A 101 -0.77 -10.82 -7.50
CA PRO A 101 0.61 -10.35 -7.58
C PRO A 101 1.19 -10.40 -8.99
N GLU A 102 0.75 -11.33 -9.84
CA GLU A 102 1.23 -11.47 -11.21
C GLU A 102 0.74 -10.34 -12.12
N ARG A 103 -0.39 -9.72 -11.77
CA ARG A 103 -0.94 -8.56 -12.51
C ARG A 103 -0.30 -7.24 -12.12
N ARG A 104 0.47 -7.20 -11.03
CA ARG A 104 1.24 -6.01 -10.62
C ARG A 104 2.45 -5.82 -11.55
N PRO A 105 2.77 -4.57 -11.93
CA PRO A 105 3.90 -4.30 -12.82
C PRO A 105 5.25 -4.56 -12.14
N LEU A 106 6.31 -4.59 -12.95
CA LEU A 106 7.67 -4.43 -12.44
C LEU A 106 7.91 -2.98 -12.03
N MET A 107 8.73 -2.73 -11.01
CA MET A 107 9.09 -1.35 -10.63
C MET A 107 9.77 -0.58 -11.76
N SER A 108 10.54 -1.25 -12.63
CA SER A 108 11.10 -0.61 -13.82
C SER A 108 10.03 -0.12 -14.80
N THR A 109 8.89 -0.80 -14.86
CA THR A 109 7.75 -0.38 -15.68
C THR A 109 7.02 0.79 -15.02
N VAL A 110 6.83 0.73 -13.69
CA VAL A 110 6.26 1.84 -12.90
C VAL A 110 7.01 3.15 -13.16
N VAL A 111 8.35 3.14 -13.06
CA VAL A 111 9.18 4.34 -13.30
C VAL A 111 8.97 4.87 -14.72
N LYS A 112 9.02 4.01 -15.74
CA LYS A 112 8.82 4.43 -17.14
C LYS A 112 7.45 5.06 -17.37
N VAL A 113 6.40 4.54 -16.74
CA VAL A 113 5.06 5.12 -16.85
C VAL A 113 5.03 6.48 -16.15
N LEU A 114 5.55 6.60 -14.93
CA LEU A 114 5.61 7.87 -14.23
C LEU A 114 6.40 8.94 -15.00
N GLU A 115 7.52 8.57 -15.64
CA GLU A 115 8.30 9.44 -16.53
C GLU A 115 7.61 9.78 -17.86
N GLY A 116 6.42 9.20 -18.15
CA GLY A 116 5.68 9.41 -19.39
C GLY A 116 6.28 8.69 -20.60
N LEU A 117 7.16 7.70 -20.38
CA LEU A 117 7.79 6.91 -21.43
C LEU A 117 6.96 5.69 -21.84
N MET A 118 5.93 5.34 -21.05
CA MET A 118 5.03 4.22 -21.27
C MET A 118 3.62 4.54 -20.77
N GLU A 119 2.62 3.90 -21.36
CA GLU A 119 1.22 3.96 -20.89
C GLU A 119 0.93 2.83 -19.88
N VAL A 120 -0.11 3.03 -19.07
CA VAL A 120 -0.59 2.01 -18.12
C VAL A 120 -1.26 0.86 -18.88
N GLY A 121 -1.15 -0.36 -18.33
CA GLY A 121 -1.81 -1.54 -18.91
C GLY A 121 -3.34 -1.40 -18.95
N SER A 122 -3.95 -1.73 -20.09
CA SER A 122 -5.37 -1.49 -20.41
C SER A 122 -6.41 -2.35 -19.65
N ASN A 123 -6.01 -3.12 -18.63
CA ASN A 123 -6.89 -4.05 -17.92
C ASN A 123 -6.77 -3.87 -16.40
N LEU A 124 -6.92 -2.64 -15.90
CA LEU A 124 -6.99 -2.39 -14.46
C LEU A 124 -8.31 -2.90 -13.88
N VAL A 125 -8.23 -3.59 -12.75
CA VAL A 125 -9.41 -3.99 -11.97
C VAL A 125 -9.42 -3.20 -10.68
N TYR A 126 -10.41 -2.31 -10.53
CA TYR A 126 -10.62 -1.48 -9.35
C TYR A 126 -11.42 -2.24 -8.28
N LYS A 127 -10.94 -3.43 -7.92
CA LYS A 127 -11.54 -4.27 -6.89
C LYS A 127 -10.43 -4.77 -5.98
N PHE A 128 -10.41 -4.28 -4.76
CA PHE A 128 -9.37 -4.53 -3.77
C PHE A 128 -10.02 -5.23 -2.58
N SER A 129 -9.94 -6.56 -2.55
CA SER A 129 -10.69 -7.37 -1.56
C SER A 129 -10.32 -7.08 -0.10
N HIS A 130 -9.16 -6.47 0.14
CA HIS A 130 -8.67 -6.12 1.47
C HIS A 130 -8.96 -4.68 1.91
N ALA A 131 -9.64 -3.89 1.07
CA ALA A 131 -10.09 -2.55 1.42
C ALA A 131 -11.03 -2.49 2.64
N LEU A 132 -11.57 -3.64 3.06
CA LEU A 132 -12.57 -3.82 4.11
C LEU A 132 -12.09 -4.69 5.27
N THR A 133 -10.85 -5.21 5.25
CA THR A 133 -10.36 -6.01 6.38
C THR A 133 -10.08 -5.04 7.54
N PRO A 134 -10.68 -5.24 8.73
CA PRO A 134 -10.29 -4.47 9.90
C PRO A 134 -8.79 -4.61 10.08
N LEU A 135 -8.08 -3.49 10.19
CA LEU A 135 -6.68 -3.53 10.62
C LEU A 135 -6.66 -4.37 11.91
N PRO A 136 -5.82 -5.41 12.02
CA PRO A 136 -5.67 -6.08 13.29
C PRO A 136 -5.34 -5.00 14.32
N ALA A 137 -6.13 -4.96 15.40
CA ALA A 137 -5.93 -4.00 16.47
C ALA A 137 -4.45 -4.06 16.84
N VAL A 138 -3.74 -2.94 16.66
CA VAL A 138 -2.41 -2.80 17.20
C VAL A 138 -2.62 -2.78 18.70
N ASP A 139 -2.44 -3.92 19.36
CA ASP A 139 -2.34 -3.94 20.81
C ASP A 139 -1.19 -3.00 21.18
N ALA A 140 -1.55 -1.82 21.67
CA ALA A 140 -0.65 -0.80 22.19
C ALA A 140 -0.02 -1.22 23.53
N HIS A 141 0.31 -2.50 23.67
CA HIS A 141 1.03 -3.09 24.79
C HIS A 141 2.04 -4.13 24.30
N SER A 142 2.99 -3.69 23.48
CA SER A 142 4.35 -4.24 23.58
C SER A 142 5.25 -3.13 24.09
N SER A 143 5.19 -2.90 25.40
CA SER A 143 6.31 -2.30 26.10
C SER A 143 7.47 -3.26 25.91
N SER A 144 8.33 -2.99 24.92
CA SER A 144 9.64 -3.62 24.87
C SER A 144 10.37 -3.19 26.15
N ALA A 145 10.40 -4.09 27.14
CA ALA A 145 11.31 -3.95 28.25
C ALA A 145 12.72 -3.84 27.65
N PRO A 146 13.54 -2.84 28.06
CA PRO A 146 14.92 -2.79 27.62
C PRO A 146 15.61 -4.10 28.03
N PRO A 147 16.48 -4.66 27.17
CA PRO A 147 17.23 -5.85 27.54
C PRO A 147 18.05 -5.56 28.81
N PRO A 148 18.14 -6.51 29.76
CA PRO A 148 18.97 -6.30 30.94
C PRO A 148 20.41 -6.04 30.49
N ALA A 149 21.02 -5.00 31.05
CA ALA A 149 22.39 -4.61 30.76
C ALA A 149 23.31 -5.83 30.94
N SER A 150 24.04 -6.17 29.88
CA SER A 150 25.08 -7.17 29.94
C SER A 150 26.13 -6.70 30.94
N VAL A 151 26.31 -7.45 32.03
CA VAL A 151 27.40 -7.22 32.97
C VAL A 151 28.70 -7.50 32.22
N LEU A 152 29.38 -6.44 31.79
CA LEU A 152 30.77 -6.51 31.38
C LEU A 152 31.57 -7.01 32.59
N SER A 153 31.96 -8.28 32.55
CA SER A 153 33.05 -8.78 33.37
C SER A 153 34.32 -8.04 32.95
N ASN A 154 34.77 -7.09 33.76
CA ASN A 154 36.08 -6.48 33.60
C ASN A 154 37.17 -7.57 33.63
N PRO A 155 38.23 -7.46 32.82
CA PRO A 155 39.31 -8.42 32.86
C PRO A 155 40.25 -8.16 34.05
N ARG A 156 40.53 -9.26 34.77
CA ARG A 156 41.62 -9.58 35.71
C ARG A 156 42.08 -8.55 36.73
#